data_AF-A0AAV4EDX4-F1
#
_entry.id   AF-A0AAV4EDX4-F1
#
_cell.length_a   1.000
_cell.length_b   1.000
_cell.length_c   1.000
_cell.angle_alpha   90.00
_cell.angle_beta   90.00
_cell.angle_gamma   90.00
#
_symmetry.space_group_name_H-M   'P 1'
#
loop_
_entity.id
_entity.type
_entity.pdbx_description
1 polymer ?
#
loop_
_entity_poly.entity_id
_entity_poly.type
_entity_poly.pdbx_seq_one_letter_code
_entity_poly.pdbx_strand_id
1 'polypeptide(L)'
;MVWPEALESSKAHILYSSPPGLLVAILDLPPPLKPKHKVTNEEVLERVNIQNYQLMNNIRKLKLTYFGHVKRHNTLEKLCMEGMVEGKRGRGRPKRRWSEDVAEW
;
A
#
# COMPACT_ATOMS: atom_id res chain seq x y z
N MET A 1 14.42 -25.66 5.62
CA MET A 1 15.70 -25.28 4.99
C MET A 1 15.59 -25.61 3.51
N VAL A 2 14.98 -24.70 2.75
CA VAL A 2 14.85 -24.80 1.28
C VAL A 2 15.60 -23.60 0.72
N TRP A 3 16.54 -23.91 -0.15
CA TRP A 3 17.69 -23.11 -0.52
C TRP A 3 17.36 -21.87 -1.39
N PRO A 4 18.26 -20.86 -1.42
CA PRO A 4 18.16 -19.64 -2.24
C PRO A 4 18.08 -19.86 -3.77
N GLU A 5 18.45 -21.05 -4.27
CA GLU A 5 18.45 -21.40 -5.70
C GLU A 5 17.07 -21.30 -6.36
N ALA A 6 15.99 -21.69 -5.66
CA ALA A 6 14.64 -21.62 -6.20
C ALA A 6 14.18 -20.16 -6.44
N LEU A 7 14.66 -19.23 -5.61
CA LEU A 7 14.38 -17.81 -5.74
C LEU A 7 15.22 -17.18 -6.87
N GLU A 8 16.44 -17.66 -7.08
CA GLU A 8 17.31 -17.22 -8.18
C GLU A 8 16.84 -17.73 -9.55
N SER A 9 16.41 -18.99 -9.67
CA SER A 9 15.81 -19.51 -10.91
C SER A 9 14.51 -18.79 -11.27
N SER A 10 13.66 -18.46 -10.29
CA SER A 10 12.41 -17.75 -10.56
C SER A 10 12.65 -16.27 -10.93
N LYS A 11 13.66 -15.62 -10.33
CA LYS A 11 14.08 -14.27 -10.70
C LYS A 11 14.67 -14.22 -12.11
N ALA A 12 15.50 -15.19 -12.48
CA ALA A 12 16.06 -15.28 -13.82
C ALA A 12 14.97 -15.43 -14.88
N HIS A 13 13.97 -16.29 -14.66
CA HIS A 13 12.87 -16.46 -15.60
C HIS A 13 12.07 -15.17 -15.84
N ILE A 14 11.78 -14.42 -14.78
CA ILE A 14 11.07 -13.12 -14.86
C ILE A 14 11.92 -12.07 -15.60
N LEU A 15 13.24 -12.06 -15.41
CA LEU A 15 14.15 -11.13 -16.08
C LEU A 15 14.22 -11.37 -17.60
N TYR A 16 14.16 -12.62 -18.04
CA TYR A 16 14.22 -12.98 -19.47
C TYR A 16 12.87 -12.96 -20.18
N SER A 17 11.74 -13.01 -19.46
CA SER A 17 10.39 -12.96 -20.04
C SER A 17 9.78 -11.54 -20.09
N SER A 18 10.48 -10.53 -19.56
CA SER A 18 9.95 -9.17 -19.44
C SER A 18 10.28 -8.31 -20.66
N PRO A 19 9.35 -7.47 -21.17
CA PRO A 19 9.59 -6.58 -22.30
C PRO A 19 10.82 -5.67 -22.06
N PRO A 20 11.61 -5.33 -23.10
CA PRO A 20 12.88 -4.60 -22.95
C PRO A 20 12.77 -3.29 -22.14
N GLY A 21 11.62 -2.60 -22.18
CA GLY A 21 11.39 -1.37 -21.42
C GLY A 21 11.03 -1.58 -19.94
N LEU A 22 10.57 -2.77 -19.56
CA LEU A 22 10.19 -3.09 -18.17
C LEU A 22 11.44 -3.36 -17.32
N LEU A 23 12.50 -3.93 -17.91
CA LEU A 23 13.81 -4.08 -17.26
C LEU A 23 14.47 -2.73 -16.95
N VAL A 24 14.39 -1.78 -17.88
CA VAL A 24 14.88 -0.40 -17.67
C VAL A 24 14.14 0.25 -16.51
N ALA A 25 12.80 0.15 -16.50
CA ALA A 25 11.99 0.68 -15.40
C ALA A 25 12.25 0.01 -14.03
N ILE A 26 12.63 -1.27 -14.01
CA ILE A 26 12.99 -1.99 -12.77
C ILE A 26 14.38 -1.57 -12.27
N LEU A 27 15.34 -1.35 -13.17
CA LEU A 27 16.70 -0.89 -12.84
C LEU A 27 16.71 0.58 -12.39
N ASP A 28 15.81 1.40 -12.94
CA ASP A 28 15.63 2.82 -12.56
C ASP A 28 14.73 3.01 -11.33
N LEU A 29 14.10 1.95 -10.81
CA LEU A 29 13.29 2.03 -9.61
C LEU A 29 14.22 2.21 -8.40
N PRO A 30 14.04 3.25 -7.58
CA PRO A 30 14.86 3.43 -6.39
C PRO A 30 14.77 2.16 -5.52
N PRO A 31 15.91 1.63 -5.06
CA PRO A 31 15.94 0.36 -4.36
C PRO A 31 15.03 0.43 -3.13
N PRO A 32 14.22 -0.61 -2.84
CA PRO A 32 13.37 -0.62 -1.68
C PRO A 32 14.23 -0.40 -0.44
N LEU A 33 13.85 0.58 0.40
CA LEU A 33 14.57 0.93 1.61
C LEU A 33 14.77 -0.32 2.46
N LYS A 34 16.02 -0.80 2.58
CA LYS A 34 16.34 -1.91 3.48
C LYS A 34 16.07 -1.45 4.93
N PRO A 35 15.30 -2.21 5.74
CA PRO A 35 15.00 -1.83 7.12
C PRO A 35 16.20 -2.10 8.02
N LYS A 36 17.28 -1.36 7.82
CA LYS A 36 18.48 -1.34 8.68
C LYS A 36 19.09 0.07 8.82
N HIS A 37 18.67 1.03 7.99
CA HIS A 37 19.07 2.44 8.11
C HIS A 37 17.87 3.25 8.62
N LYS A 38 18.05 3.97 9.74
CA LYS A 38 17.05 4.91 10.23
C LYS A 38 17.13 6.17 9.35
N VAL A 39 16.30 6.20 8.31
CA VAL A 39 16.11 7.35 7.42
C VAL A 39 14.86 8.09 7.90
N THR A 40 14.89 9.43 7.98
CA THR A 40 13.73 10.21 8.40
C THR A 40 12.71 10.32 7.25
N ASN A 41 11.43 10.52 7.56
CA ASN A 41 10.40 10.70 6.52
C ASN A 41 10.70 11.93 5.64
N GLU A 42 11.29 12.97 6.23
CA GLU A 42 11.73 14.18 5.52
C GLU A 42 12.80 13.85 4.47
N GLU A 43 13.83 13.08 4.87
CA GLU A 43 14.89 12.65 3.97
C GLU A 43 14.36 11.74 2.85
N VAL A 44 13.37 10.88 3.14
CA VAL A 44 12.71 10.08 2.11
C VAL A 44 11.98 10.98 1.11
N LEU A 45 11.25 12.00 1.57
CA LEU A 45 10.54 12.92 0.70
C LEU A 45 11.48 13.75 -0.18
N GLU A 46 12.62 14.18 0.38
CA GLU A 46 13.66 14.91 -0.36
C GLU A 46 14.29 14.04 -1.45
N ARG A 47 14.66 12.79 -1.14
CA ARG A 47 15.22 11.84 -2.11
C ARG A 47 14.29 11.56 -3.29
N VAL A 48 12.99 11.50 -3.05
CA VAL A 48 11.97 11.26 -4.09
C VAL A 48 11.50 12.58 -4.73
N ASN A 49 11.98 13.73 -4.23
CA ASN A 49 11.60 15.08 -4.68
C ASN A 49 10.07 15.30 -4.69
N ILE A 50 9.38 14.78 -3.67
CA ILE A 50 7.93 14.95 -3.50
C ILE A 50 7.67 15.84 -2.29
N GLN A 51 6.87 16.88 -2.48
CA GLN A 51 6.45 17.70 -1.35
C GLN A 51 5.39 16.98 -0.52
N ASN A 52 5.48 17.09 0.80
CA ASN A 52 4.56 16.43 1.73
C ASN A 52 3.08 16.75 1.42
N TYR A 53 2.76 18.00 1.07
CA TYR A 53 1.39 18.39 0.72
C TYR A 53 0.87 17.65 -0.52
N GLN A 54 1.72 17.41 -1.53
CA GLN A 54 1.35 16.71 -2.76
C GLN A 54 1.07 15.24 -2.45
N LEU A 55 1.92 14.61 -1.65
CA LEU A 55 1.73 13.25 -1.20
C LEU A 55 0.42 13.10 -0.43
N MET A 56 0.18 13.96 0.56
CA MET A 56 -1.04 13.93 1.37
C MET A 56 -2.30 14.14 0.54
N ASN A 57 -2.28 15.08 -0.41
CA ASN A 57 -3.40 15.30 -1.33
C ASN A 57 -3.66 14.10 -2.24
N ASN A 58 -2.61 13.45 -2.74
CA ASN A 58 -2.74 12.24 -3.55
C ASN A 58 -3.34 11.08 -2.75
N ILE A 59 -2.86 10.83 -1.53
CA ILE A 59 -3.41 9.77 -0.68
C ILE A 59 -4.87 10.09 -0.34
N ARG A 60 -5.20 11.35 -0.01
CA ARG A 60 -6.58 11.77 0.25
C ARG A 60 -7.48 11.49 -0.96
N LYS A 61 -7.05 11.87 -2.16
CA LYS A 61 -7.81 11.64 -3.41
C LYS A 61 -8.04 10.16 -3.66
N LEU A 62 -7.01 9.33 -3.51
CA LEU A 62 -7.12 7.87 -3.68
C LEU A 62 -8.08 7.25 -2.66
N LYS A 63 -7.95 7.63 -1.38
CA LYS A 63 -8.82 7.13 -0.31
C LYS A 63 -10.28 7.50 -0.55
N LEU A 64 -10.57 8.75 -0.93
CA LEU A 64 -11.94 9.21 -1.22
C LEU A 64 -12.52 8.54 -2.48
N THR A 65 -11.70 8.35 -3.51
CA THR A 65 -12.13 7.68 -4.74
C THR A 65 -12.50 6.22 -4.47
N TYR A 66 -11.67 5.53 -3.70
CA TYR A 66 -11.94 4.16 -3.28
C TYR A 66 -13.16 4.06 -2.36
N PHE A 67 -13.29 4.99 -1.41
CA PHE A 67 -14.48 5.10 -0.56
C PHE A 67 -15.76 5.26 -1.38
N GLY A 68 -15.77 6.18 -2.34
CA GLY A 68 -16.90 6.38 -3.24
C GLY A 68 -17.21 5.14 -4.08
N HIS A 69 -16.18 4.42 -4.56
CA HIS A 69 -16.35 3.15 -5.28
C HIS A 69 -17.04 2.10 -4.41
N VAL A 70 -16.52 1.85 -3.21
CA VAL A 70 -17.11 0.87 -2.28
C VAL A 70 -18.54 1.26 -1.89
N LYS A 71 -18.84 2.55 -1.71
CA LYS A 71 -20.19 3.00 -1.35
C LYS A 71 -21.22 2.75 -2.45
N ARG A 72 -20.84 2.94 -3.72
CA ARG A 72 -21.73 2.82 -4.90
C ARG A 72 -22.05 1.38 -5.29
N HIS A 73 -21.16 0.43 -5.03
CA HIS A 73 -21.34 -0.97 -5.43
C HIS A 73 -21.63 -1.87 -4.23
N ASN A 74 -22.42 -2.93 -4.41
CA ASN A 74 -22.72 -3.90 -3.35
C ASN A 74 -21.79 -5.11 -3.44
N THR A 75 -20.50 -4.88 -3.25
CA THR A 75 -19.45 -5.90 -3.37
C THR A 75 -19.00 -6.44 -2.01
N LEU A 76 -18.14 -7.47 -2.02
CA LEU A 76 -17.57 -8.05 -0.81
C LEU A 76 -16.81 -7.00 0.02
N GLU A 77 -16.12 -6.07 -0.64
CA GLU A 77 -15.39 -4.98 0.02
C GLU A 77 -16.33 -4.13 0.88
N LYS A 78 -17.54 -3.84 0.40
CA LYS A 78 -18.54 -3.11 1.19
C LYS A 78 -18.96 -3.89 2.42
N LEU A 79 -19.24 -5.19 2.28
CA LEU A 79 -19.57 -6.07 3.40
C LEU A 79 -18.43 -6.17 4.41
N CYS A 80 -17.17 -6.27 3.95
CA CYS A 80 -16.01 -6.33 4.83
C CYS A 80 -15.78 -5.02 5.58
N MET A 81 -15.98 -3.88 4.93
CA MET A 81 -15.67 -2.56 5.49
C MET A 81 -16.80 -1.99 6.37
N GLU A 82 -18.06 -2.35 6.08
CA GLU A 82 -19.25 -1.85 6.79
C GLU A 82 -19.91 -2.92 7.67
N GLY A 83 -19.62 -4.19 7.43
CA GLY A 83 -20.23 -5.32 8.12
C GLY A 83 -19.95 -5.31 9.60
N MET A 84 -20.97 -5.65 10.38
CA MET A 84 -20.83 -5.92 11.80
C MET A 84 -20.86 -7.43 12.02
N VAL A 85 -19.85 -7.93 12.73
CA VAL A 85 -19.87 -9.30 13.23
C VAL A 85 -20.81 -9.34 14.44
N GLU A 86 -21.74 -10.29 14.44
CA GLU A 86 -22.64 -10.53 15.56
C GLU A 86 -21.88 -11.01 16.81
N GLY A 87 -22.41 -10.66 17.99
CA GLY A 87 -21.83 -11.05 19.29
C GLY A 87 -21.26 -9.91 20.13
N LYS A 88 -20.86 -10.21 21.36
CA LYS A 88 -20.24 -9.25 22.28
C LYS A 88 -18.75 -9.08 21.96
N ARG A 89 -18.32 -7.83 21.73
CA ARG A 89 -16.90 -7.48 21.66
C ARG A 89 -16.32 -7.35 23.07
N GLY A 90 -15.06 -7.73 23.24
CA GLY A 90 -14.34 -7.54 24.50
C GLY A 90 -14.24 -6.07 24.90
N ARG A 91 -14.06 -5.80 26.19
CA ARG A 91 -13.79 -4.44 26.71
C ARG A 91 -12.43 -3.95 26.21
N GLY A 92 -12.36 -2.70 25.75
CA GLY A 92 -11.14 -2.05 25.25
C GLY A 92 -11.44 -0.76 24.48
N ARG A 93 -10.41 -0.11 23.94
CA ARG A 93 -10.58 1.08 23.09
C ARG A 93 -11.36 0.69 21.83
N PRO A 94 -12.46 1.38 21.47
CA PRO A 94 -13.14 1.17 20.20
C PRO A 94 -12.15 1.30 19.03
N LYS A 95 -12.18 0.34 18.10
CA LYS A 95 -11.42 0.48 16.86
C LYS A 95 -12.08 1.56 16.02
N ARG A 96 -11.29 2.55 15.59
CA ARG A 96 -11.71 3.57 14.63
C ARG A 96 -12.15 2.88 13.34
N ARG A 97 -13.36 3.17 12.88
CA ARG A 97 -13.89 2.59 11.65
C ARG A 97 -13.33 3.34 10.45
N TRP A 98 -13.28 2.67 9.31
CA TRP A 98 -12.87 3.33 8.07
C TRP A 98 -13.77 4.52 7.71
N SER A 99 -15.09 4.41 7.95
CA SER A 99 -16.03 5.52 7.73
C SER A 99 -15.75 6.73 8.62
N GLU A 100 -15.38 6.48 9.89
CA GLU A 100 -14.98 7.54 10.83
C GLU A 100 -13.66 8.17 10.39
N ASP A 101 -12.72 7.34 9.92
CA ASP A 101 -11.41 7.76 9.45
C ASP A 101 -11.43 8.53 8.12
N VAL A 102 -12.44 8.31 7.27
CA VAL A 102 -12.65 9.11 6.06
C VAL A 102 -13.32 10.45 6.41
N ALA A 103 -14.17 10.50 7.44
CA ALA A 103 -14.89 11.70 7.82
C ALA A 103 -14.03 12.75 8.55
N GLU A 104 -13.02 12.31 9.31
CA GLU A 104 -12.18 13.19 10.13
C GLU A 104 -10.97 13.79 9.37
N TRP A 105 -10.71 13.38 8.12
CA TRP A 105 -9.41 13.54 7.46
C TRP A 105 -9.32 14.63 6.38
#